data_AF-A0A7S9KLM6-F1
#
_entry.id   AF-A0A7S9KLM6-F1
#
_cell.length_a   1.000
_cell.length_b   1.000
_cell.length_c   1.000
_cell.angle_alpha   90.00
_cell.angle_beta   90.00
_cell.angle_gamma   90.00
#
_symmetry.space_group_name_H-M   'P 1'
#
loop_
_entity.id
_entity.type
_entity.pdbx_description
1 polymer ?
#
loop_
_entity_poly.entity_id
_entity_poly.type
_entity_poly.pdbx_seq_one_letter_code
_entity_poly.pdbx_strand_id
1 'polypeptide(L)'
;MSESDGVRPGPEPADRVVIGITFGNSNSSIAFTVDDKAEVIANEDGDRQIPTALSYVDGDEYYGSQAKAFLVRNPSNSIAYFRDFLGKEFKSIDPTHCHAAAHPQDSSGNVFFLVKDKDGESEASSVPVSEIATRYLRRLVAAASDYLGKKVTSAVVTVPTNFNEKQREALVAVANAAGLEVLQLIADPVAAMLAYDARPEAVVEDKIVVVADLGGTRSDVAVVASRGGMYTVLATAHDYELAGVQLDQVLMDHFAKEFIKKHNTDPRSNAKSLAKLRQESEATKKALSIGTNAQFSVESLAEGFDFSSTINRLRFEMVGRKVFDGFNRLVESVIKKAELDVLDIDEVIMCGGTSHIPRIANNFRSIFPESTKILAPATSTTAINPSEAQARGAALQASLIQEYEAKDIEQSTHPAVTTVKHISNPIGVVTTSTGGEEVFTPIMQAETAAPARRTVHIPAPKQGGDVLIKVVEGGRHIKVTKPEPKAKQPVENGDDESDFDDSDEEEEEKREKVWKLDTQLAEAAIKGVKKGGKVEVTINVAADLSVTVTAREVGGKGGIRGTISA
;
A
#
# COMPACT_ATOMS: atom_id res chain seq x y z
N MET A 1 -33.23 0.68 31.66
CA MET A 1 -33.72 0.25 30.33
C MET A 1 -33.91 1.51 29.52
N SER A 2 -32.83 1.98 28.91
CA SER A 2 -32.83 3.03 27.89
C SER A 2 -32.73 2.30 26.55
N GLU A 3 -33.75 2.43 25.74
CA GLU A 3 -33.76 1.96 24.35
C GLU A 3 -32.58 2.61 23.62
N SER A 4 -31.64 1.79 23.16
CA SER A 4 -30.58 2.21 22.24
C SER A 4 -31.19 2.46 20.88
N ASP A 5 -30.97 3.65 20.35
CA ASP A 5 -31.43 4.13 19.05
C ASP A 5 -31.26 3.10 17.91
N GLY A 6 -32.37 2.66 17.34
CA GLY A 6 -32.66 2.69 15.90
C GLY A 6 -31.75 2.01 14.86
N VAL A 7 -30.69 1.29 15.22
CA VAL A 7 -29.90 0.53 14.23
C VAL A 7 -30.66 -0.77 13.91
N ARG A 8 -31.12 -0.91 12.66
CA ARG A 8 -31.68 -2.18 12.18
C ARG A 8 -30.62 -3.27 12.39
N PRO A 9 -30.95 -4.40 13.04
CA PRO A 9 -29.99 -5.49 13.16
C PRO A 9 -29.56 -5.93 11.75
N GLY A 10 -28.25 -6.14 11.59
CA GLY A 10 -27.67 -6.64 10.34
C GLY A 10 -28.19 -8.04 9.98
N PRO A 11 -27.86 -8.55 8.78
CA PRO A 11 -28.14 -9.95 8.45
C PRO A 11 -27.48 -10.90 9.47
N GLU A 12 -28.15 -12.01 9.77
CA GLU A 12 -27.55 -13.11 10.53
C GLU A 12 -26.30 -13.62 9.79
N PRO A 13 -25.22 -14.05 10.48
CA PRO A 13 -23.97 -14.44 9.83
C PRO A 13 -24.14 -15.50 8.71
N ALA A 14 -25.06 -16.45 8.90
CA ALA A 14 -25.35 -17.50 7.92
C ALA A 14 -26.02 -17.00 6.62
N ASP A 15 -26.64 -15.83 6.66
CA ASP A 15 -27.36 -15.24 5.52
C ASP A 15 -26.51 -14.19 4.78
N ARG A 16 -25.27 -13.96 5.23
CA ARG A 16 -24.39 -12.96 4.63
C ARG A 16 -23.88 -13.40 3.27
N VAL A 17 -24.00 -12.48 2.31
CA VAL A 17 -23.21 -12.46 1.08
C VAL A 17 -22.20 -11.31 1.22
N VAL A 18 -20.91 -11.67 1.34
CA VAL A 18 -19.82 -10.76 1.68
C VAL A 18 -18.94 -10.41 0.48
N ILE A 19 -18.43 -9.18 0.47
CA ILE A 19 -17.44 -8.69 -0.51
C ILE A 19 -16.36 -7.86 0.18
N GLY A 20 -15.23 -7.67 -0.49
CA GLY A 20 -14.23 -6.65 -0.19
C GLY A 20 -14.41 -5.42 -1.07
N ILE A 21 -14.34 -4.22 -0.48
CA ILE A 21 -14.42 -2.96 -1.22
C ILE A 21 -13.19 -2.11 -0.93
N THR A 22 -12.55 -1.63 -2.00
CA THR A 22 -11.64 -0.48 -1.93
C THR A 22 -12.39 0.73 -2.45
N PHE A 23 -12.56 1.75 -1.59
CA PHE A 23 -13.27 2.98 -1.94
C PHE A 23 -12.28 4.15 -1.98
N GLY A 24 -11.62 4.36 -3.12
CA GLY A 24 -10.63 5.43 -3.31
C GLY A 24 -11.24 6.74 -3.86
N ASN A 25 -10.45 7.82 -3.93
CA ASN A 25 -10.92 9.08 -4.53
C ASN A 25 -11.01 9.03 -6.05
N SER A 26 -10.12 8.29 -6.70
CA SER A 26 -10.06 8.22 -8.17
C SER A 26 -10.80 7.03 -8.72
N ASN A 27 -10.58 5.84 -8.14
CA ASN A 27 -11.26 4.61 -8.51
C ASN A 27 -11.63 3.82 -7.25
N SER A 28 -12.61 2.96 -7.42
CA SER A 28 -12.99 1.91 -6.47
C SER A 28 -12.90 0.55 -7.14
N SER A 29 -12.78 -0.49 -6.33
CA SER A 29 -12.66 -1.88 -6.78
C SER A 29 -13.43 -2.78 -5.84
N ILE A 30 -14.02 -3.84 -6.37
CA ILE A 30 -14.80 -4.82 -5.59
C ILE A 30 -14.20 -6.20 -5.81
N ALA A 31 -14.07 -6.98 -4.75
CA ALA A 31 -13.60 -8.35 -4.83
C ALA A 31 -14.42 -9.28 -3.94
N PHE A 32 -14.33 -10.57 -4.21
CA PHE A 32 -14.93 -11.64 -3.42
C PHE A 32 -13.99 -12.86 -3.42
N THR A 33 -14.37 -13.92 -2.73
CA THR A 33 -13.56 -15.14 -2.63
C THR A 33 -14.25 -16.31 -3.34
N VAL A 34 -13.48 -17.05 -4.14
CA VAL A 34 -13.85 -18.34 -4.75
C VAL A 34 -12.75 -19.34 -4.41
N ASP A 35 -13.11 -20.48 -3.84
CA ASP A 35 -12.15 -21.53 -3.45
C ASP A 35 -10.94 -20.97 -2.66
N ASP A 36 -11.24 -20.14 -1.64
CA ASP A 36 -10.28 -19.44 -0.78
C ASP A 36 -9.31 -18.48 -1.51
N LYS A 37 -9.60 -18.13 -2.77
CA LYS A 37 -8.84 -17.15 -3.56
C LYS A 37 -9.67 -15.91 -3.83
N ALA A 38 -9.04 -14.75 -3.66
CA ALA A 38 -9.69 -13.50 -4.01
C ALA A 38 -9.78 -13.32 -5.54
N GLU A 39 -10.93 -12.85 -6.02
CA GLU A 39 -11.16 -12.43 -7.40
C GLU A 39 -11.80 -11.04 -7.42
N VAL A 40 -11.33 -10.18 -8.34
CA VAL A 40 -11.87 -8.82 -8.51
C VAL A 40 -13.01 -8.85 -9.53
N ILE A 41 -14.15 -8.33 -9.11
CA ILE A 41 -15.39 -8.25 -9.90
C ILE A 41 -15.26 -7.10 -10.91
N ALA A 42 -15.67 -7.37 -12.15
CA ALA A 42 -15.86 -6.34 -13.16
C ALA A 42 -17.31 -5.84 -13.12
N ASN A 43 -17.53 -4.54 -13.28
CA ASN A 43 -18.87 -3.97 -13.35
C ASN A 43 -19.53 -4.19 -14.73
N GLU A 44 -20.69 -3.58 -14.97
CA GLU A 44 -21.43 -3.70 -16.23
C GLU A 44 -20.67 -3.17 -17.46
N ASP A 45 -19.69 -2.28 -17.28
CA ASP A 45 -18.81 -1.77 -18.33
C ASP A 45 -17.57 -2.65 -18.56
N GLY A 46 -17.40 -3.71 -17.76
CA GLY A 46 -16.21 -4.57 -17.77
C GLY A 46 -15.03 -4.01 -16.97
N ASP A 47 -15.23 -2.94 -16.20
CA ASP A 47 -14.18 -2.29 -15.42
C ASP A 47 -13.99 -2.95 -14.06
N ARG A 48 -12.72 -3.26 -13.74
CA ARG A 48 -12.29 -3.68 -12.39
C ARG A 48 -11.76 -2.52 -11.54
N GLN A 49 -11.41 -1.41 -12.18
CA GLN A 49 -11.05 -0.16 -11.53
C GLN A 49 -12.10 0.86 -11.92
N ILE A 50 -13.19 0.90 -11.15
CA ILE A 50 -14.40 1.65 -11.44
C ILE A 50 -14.17 3.09 -10.99
N PRO A 51 -14.17 4.11 -11.89
CA PRO A 51 -13.98 5.49 -11.48
C PRO A 51 -14.93 5.92 -10.36
N THR A 52 -14.42 6.64 -9.38
CA THR A 52 -15.21 7.17 -8.26
C THR A 52 -15.83 8.50 -8.66
N ALA A 53 -16.81 8.39 -9.54
CA ALA A 53 -17.54 9.49 -10.12
C ALA A 53 -19.03 9.15 -10.27
N LEU A 54 -19.86 10.19 -10.15
CA LEU A 54 -21.28 10.17 -10.49
C LEU A 54 -21.58 11.29 -11.48
N SER A 55 -22.56 11.11 -12.35
CA SER A 55 -23.04 12.15 -13.26
C SER A 55 -24.53 12.03 -13.48
N TYR A 56 -25.20 13.18 -13.62
CA TYR A 56 -26.64 13.24 -13.89
C TYR A 56 -26.92 13.88 -15.24
N VAL A 57 -27.69 13.20 -16.09
CA VAL A 57 -28.04 13.67 -17.44
C VAL A 57 -29.50 13.40 -17.68
N ASP A 58 -30.27 14.46 -17.93
CA ASP A 58 -31.73 14.38 -18.12
C ASP A 58 -32.46 13.61 -17.00
N GLY A 59 -31.88 13.64 -15.79
CA GLY A 59 -32.35 12.95 -14.58
C GLY A 59 -31.89 11.50 -14.39
N ASP A 60 -31.26 10.90 -15.40
CA ASP A 60 -30.61 9.59 -15.27
C ASP A 60 -29.27 9.69 -14.52
N GLU A 61 -29.00 8.72 -13.64
CA GLU A 61 -27.75 8.61 -12.89
C GLU A 61 -26.75 7.65 -13.55
N TYR A 62 -25.57 8.18 -13.83
CA TYR A 62 -24.41 7.44 -14.32
C TYR A 62 -23.34 7.37 -13.23
N TYR A 63 -22.55 6.30 -13.21
CA TYR A 63 -21.39 6.14 -12.34
C TYR A 63 -20.20 5.56 -13.14
N GLY A 64 -19.03 5.44 -12.51
CA GLY A 64 -17.90 4.75 -13.13
C GLY A 64 -17.40 5.44 -14.39
N SER A 65 -17.01 4.66 -15.40
CA SER A 65 -16.44 5.16 -16.65
C SER A 65 -17.44 6.00 -17.45
N GLN A 66 -18.72 5.66 -17.40
CA GLN A 66 -19.77 6.45 -18.01
C GLN A 66 -19.84 7.85 -17.40
N ALA A 67 -19.87 7.96 -16.06
CA ALA A 67 -19.84 9.25 -15.37
C ALA A 67 -18.55 10.04 -15.64
N LYS A 68 -17.39 9.36 -15.66
CA LYS A 68 -16.11 10.01 -15.96
C LYS A 68 -16.07 10.64 -17.34
N ALA A 69 -16.67 10.00 -18.35
CA ALA A 69 -16.77 10.56 -19.70
C ALA A 69 -17.61 11.86 -19.75
N PHE A 70 -18.54 12.06 -18.81
CA PHE A 70 -19.35 13.28 -18.72
C PHE A 70 -18.58 14.50 -18.18
N LEU A 71 -17.42 14.34 -17.55
CA LEU A 71 -16.61 15.47 -17.03
C LEU A 71 -16.26 16.51 -18.11
N VAL A 72 -16.19 16.12 -19.39
CA VAL A 72 -15.89 17.04 -20.49
C VAL A 72 -17.12 17.83 -20.96
N ARG A 73 -18.31 17.20 -20.97
CA ARG A 73 -19.51 17.76 -21.60
C ARG A 73 -20.56 18.25 -20.60
N ASN A 74 -20.54 17.75 -19.37
CA ASN A 74 -21.50 18.02 -18.31
C ASN A 74 -20.81 18.21 -16.93
N PRO A 75 -19.71 18.99 -16.83
CA PRO A 75 -18.93 19.07 -15.60
C PRO A 75 -19.72 19.54 -14.38
N SER A 76 -20.70 20.45 -14.55
CA SER A 76 -21.51 20.98 -13.45
C SER A 76 -22.41 19.95 -12.78
N ASN A 77 -22.73 18.85 -13.46
CA ASN A 77 -23.57 17.77 -12.92
C ASN A 77 -22.80 16.45 -12.77
N SER A 78 -21.47 16.48 -12.90
CA SER A 78 -20.59 15.34 -12.70
C SER A 78 -19.75 15.57 -11.44
N ILE A 79 -19.82 14.66 -10.47
CA ILE A 79 -19.10 14.75 -9.19
C ILE A 79 -17.99 13.69 -9.19
N ALA A 80 -16.78 14.07 -8.82
CA ALA A 80 -15.62 13.18 -8.68
C ALA A 80 -14.74 13.62 -7.50
N TYR A 81 -13.82 12.75 -7.06
CA TYR A 81 -12.84 13.05 -6.00
C TYR A 81 -13.46 13.41 -4.64
N PHE A 82 -14.63 12.85 -4.33
CA PHE A 82 -15.41 13.23 -3.15
C PHE A 82 -15.15 12.36 -1.91
N ARG A 83 -14.42 11.24 -2.03
CA ARG A 83 -14.22 10.29 -0.92
C ARG A 83 -13.53 10.95 0.28
N ASP A 84 -12.48 11.74 0.04
CA ASP A 84 -11.72 12.41 1.10
C ASP A 84 -12.46 13.61 1.73
N PHE A 85 -13.62 14.00 1.19
CA PHE A 85 -14.49 15.01 1.80
C PHE A 85 -15.43 14.41 2.85
N LEU A 86 -15.66 13.10 2.80
CA LEU A 86 -16.55 12.42 3.73
C LEU A 86 -16.06 12.58 5.18
N GLY A 87 -16.97 12.98 6.07
CA GLY A 87 -16.67 13.21 7.50
C GLY A 87 -15.86 14.48 7.79
N LYS A 88 -15.65 15.37 6.81
CA LYS A 88 -14.95 16.65 7.00
C LYS A 88 -15.90 17.84 6.98
N GLU A 89 -15.52 18.87 7.72
CA GLU A 89 -16.09 20.21 7.60
C GLU A 89 -15.62 20.86 6.29
N PHE A 90 -16.46 21.72 5.70
CA PHE A 90 -16.19 22.37 4.42
C PHE A 90 -14.86 23.13 4.42
N LYS A 91 -14.51 23.83 5.50
CA LYS A 91 -13.23 24.56 5.61
C LYS A 91 -11.97 23.66 5.56
N SER A 92 -12.13 22.34 5.72
CA SER A 92 -11.03 21.37 5.82
C SER A 92 -10.87 20.53 4.56
N ILE A 93 -11.64 20.79 3.51
CA ILE A 93 -11.51 20.09 2.23
C ILE A 93 -10.55 20.83 1.29
N ASP A 94 -9.91 20.08 0.41
CA ASP A 94 -9.15 20.61 -0.72
C ASP A 94 -9.93 20.32 -2.02
N PRO A 95 -10.55 21.34 -2.65
CA PRO A 95 -11.32 21.18 -3.87
C PRO A 95 -10.47 21.20 -5.15
N THR A 96 -9.13 21.21 -5.07
CA THR A 96 -8.21 21.35 -6.21
C THR A 96 -8.50 20.36 -7.35
N HIS A 97 -8.90 19.13 -7.04
CA HIS A 97 -9.17 18.12 -8.06
C HIS A 97 -10.56 18.24 -8.71
N CYS A 98 -11.46 19.05 -8.14
CA CYS A 98 -12.84 19.21 -8.63
C CYS A 98 -12.99 20.28 -9.72
N HIS A 99 -11.93 20.94 -10.20
CA HIS A 99 -12.02 22.02 -11.19
C HIS A 99 -12.68 21.65 -12.52
N ALA A 100 -12.68 20.36 -12.88
CA ALA A 100 -13.36 19.84 -14.08
C ALA A 100 -14.64 19.05 -13.74
N ALA A 101 -15.18 19.27 -12.55
CA ALA A 101 -16.34 18.59 -11.99
C ALA A 101 -17.23 19.60 -11.25
N ALA A 102 -18.33 19.13 -10.66
CA ALA A 102 -19.16 19.90 -9.76
C ALA A 102 -18.31 20.31 -8.54
N HIS A 103 -18.22 21.61 -8.31
CA HIS A 103 -17.49 22.15 -7.16
C HIS A 103 -18.26 21.89 -5.86
N PRO A 104 -17.58 21.48 -4.78
CA PRO A 104 -18.20 21.39 -3.47
C PRO A 104 -18.62 22.78 -2.97
N GLN A 105 -19.73 22.84 -2.26
CA GLN A 105 -20.30 24.06 -1.67
C GLN A 105 -20.47 23.91 -0.16
N ASP A 106 -20.39 25.04 0.54
CA ASP A 106 -20.65 25.13 1.97
C ASP A 106 -22.16 25.26 2.20
N SER A 107 -22.72 24.36 2.99
CA SER A 107 -24.02 24.56 3.61
C SER A 107 -23.92 24.30 5.11
N SER A 108 -23.88 25.39 5.88
CA SER A 108 -23.78 25.37 7.35
C SER A 108 -22.57 24.58 7.86
N GLY A 109 -21.41 24.72 7.21
CA GLY A 109 -20.16 24.05 7.56
C GLY A 109 -20.00 22.64 6.97
N ASN A 110 -20.99 22.14 6.25
CA ASN A 110 -21.00 20.80 5.65
C ASN A 110 -20.79 20.87 4.13
N VAL A 111 -20.30 19.78 3.56
CA VAL A 111 -19.97 19.68 2.12
C VAL A 111 -21.18 19.22 1.31
N PHE A 112 -21.59 20.05 0.35
CA PHE A 112 -22.69 19.78 -0.58
C PHE A 112 -22.26 19.94 -2.04
N PHE A 113 -23.06 19.42 -2.96
CA PHE A 113 -22.94 19.64 -4.40
C PHE A 113 -24.30 20.09 -4.95
N LEU A 114 -24.30 21.06 -5.87
CA LEU A 114 -25.48 21.43 -6.64
C LEU A 114 -25.50 20.64 -7.95
N VAL A 115 -26.49 19.76 -8.12
CA VAL A 115 -26.63 18.93 -9.33
C VAL A 115 -28.08 18.83 -9.79
N LYS A 116 -28.30 18.75 -11.10
CA LYS A 116 -29.61 18.46 -11.68
C LYS A 116 -29.81 16.95 -11.79
N ASP A 117 -30.31 16.34 -10.72
CA ASP A 117 -30.54 14.90 -10.59
C ASP A 117 -32.00 14.47 -10.85
N LYS A 118 -32.81 15.37 -11.41
CA LYS A 118 -34.22 15.13 -11.77
C LYS A 118 -34.51 15.63 -13.16
N ASP A 119 -35.42 14.95 -13.86
CA ASP A 119 -35.90 15.33 -15.19
C ASP A 119 -36.59 16.70 -15.20
N GLY A 120 -36.68 17.29 -16.40
CA GLY A 120 -37.43 18.51 -16.68
C GLY A 120 -36.76 19.80 -16.21
N GLU A 121 -37.52 20.89 -16.10
CA GLU A 121 -37.04 22.21 -15.67
C GLU A 121 -36.92 22.34 -14.14
N SER A 122 -36.58 21.24 -13.47
CA SER A 122 -36.39 21.21 -12.01
C SER A 122 -35.17 22.05 -11.60
N GLU A 123 -35.25 22.73 -10.46
CA GLU A 123 -34.08 23.39 -9.86
C GLU A 123 -33.01 22.35 -9.47
N ALA A 124 -31.74 22.78 -9.43
CA ALA A 124 -30.65 21.92 -9.00
C ALA A 124 -30.84 21.51 -7.53
N SER A 125 -30.69 20.23 -7.25
CA SER A 125 -30.73 19.68 -5.89
C SER A 125 -29.43 20.00 -5.17
N SER A 126 -29.53 20.43 -3.91
CA SER A 126 -28.40 20.53 -3.00
C SER A 126 -28.20 19.19 -2.27
N VAL A 127 -27.20 18.43 -2.69
CA VAL A 127 -26.97 17.05 -2.24
C VAL A 127 -25.73 16.98 -1.34
N PRO A 128 -25.83 16.46 -0.11
CA PRO A 128 -24.66 16.33 0.77
C PRO A 128 -23.70 15.25 0.24
N VAL A 129 -22.40 15.39 0.54
CA VAL A 129 -21.40 14.40 0.12
C VAL A 129 -21.70 12.98 0.59
N SER A 130 -22.34 12.83 1.76
CA SER A 130 -22.77 11.52 2.27
C SER A 130 -23.77 10.84 1.34
N GLU A 131 -24.75 11.57 0.81
CA GLU A 131 -25.74 11.03 -0.13
C GLU A 131 -25.09 10.68 -1.47
N ILE A 132 -24.15 11.49 -1.97
CA ILE A 132 -23.36 11.17 -3.17
C ILE A 132 -22.58 9.85 -2.98
N ALA A 133 -21.90 9.69 -1.85
CA ALA A 133 -21.19 8.47 -1.54
C ALA A 133 -22.14 7.28 -1.37
N THR A 134 -23.33 7.47 -0.79
CA THR A 134 -24.33 6.42 -0.63
C THR A 134 -24.86 5.96 -1.99
N ARG A 135 -25.19 6.88 -2.90
CA ARG A 135 -25.61 6.56 -4.28
C ARG A 135 -24.52 5.78 -5.01
N TYR A 136 -23.27 6.23 -4.91
CA TYR A 136 -22.14 5.53 -5.53
C TYR A 136 -21.93 4.11 -4.97
N LEU A 137 -21.95 3.93 -3.65
CA LEU A 137 -21.83 2.60 -3.04
C LEU A 137 -22.99 1.67 -3.43
N ARG A 138 -24.22 2.18 -3.56
CA ARG A 138 -25.35 1.37 -4.07
C ARG A 138 -25.05 0.80 -5.46
N ARG A 139 -24.44 1.59 -6.35
CA ARG A 139 -24.05 1.13 -7.70
C ARG A 139 -22.97 0.05 -7.65
N LEU A 140 -21.95 0.21 -6.80
CA LEU A 140 -20.94 -0.83 -6.59
C LEU A 140 -21.56 -2.13 -6.06
N VAL A 141 -22.41 -2.05 -5.03
CA VAL A 141 -23.07 -3.21 -4.43
C VAL A 141 -24.02 -3.89 -5.42
N ALA A 142 -24.71 -3.12 -6.26
CA ALA A 142 -25.55 -3.65 -7.34
C ALA A 142 -24.71 -4.44 -8.35
N ALA A 143 -23.62 -3.86 -8.86
CA ALA A 143 -22.72 -4.55 -9.80
C ALA A 143 -22.17 -5.88 -9.22
N ALA A 144 -21.80 -5.88 -7.93
CA ALA A 144 -21.37 -7.10 -7.25
C ALA A 144 -22.52 -8.12 -7.09
N SER A 145 -23.72 -7.67 -6.74
CA SER A 145 -24.89 -8.53 -6.59
C SER A 145 -25.31 -9.18 -7.91
N ASP A 146 -25.27 -8.42 -8.99
CA ASP A 146 -25.58 -8.89 -10.35
C ASP A 146 -24.56 -9.95 -10.80
N TYR A 147 -23.26 -9.70 -10.54
CA TYR A 147 -22.21 -10.67 -10.84
C TYR A 147 -22.38 -11.98 -10.05
N LEU A 148 -22.71 -11.90 -8.75
CA LEU A 148 -22.85 -13.06 -7.87
C LEU A 148 -24.22 -13.78 -8.02
N GLY A 149 -25.19 -13.15 -8.67
CA GLY A 149 -26.58 -13.65 -8.75
C GLY A 149 -27.31 -13.69 -7.41
N LYS A 150 -26.80 -12.99 -6.39
CA LYS A 150 -27.35 -12.92 -5.04
C LYS A 150 -27.16 -11.51 -4.49
N LYS A 151 -28.10 -11.05 -3.67
CA LYS A 151 -28.00 -9.74 -3.04
C LYS A 151 -26.82 -9.73 -2.06
N VAL A 152 -25.84 -8.87 -2.32
CA VAL A 152 -24.76 -8.55 -1.37
C VAL A 152 -25.35 -7.84 -0.17
N THR A 153 -24.86 -8.20 1.02
CA THR A 153 -25.42 -7.73 2.30
C THR A 153 -24.38 -7.06 3.18
N SER A 154 -23.12 -7.50 3.09
CA SER A 154 -22.07 -7.08 4.01
C SER A 154 -20.73 -6.92 3.30
N ALA A 155 -19.84 -6.10 3.84
CA ALA A 155 -18.50 -5.91 3.29
C ALA A 155 -17.43 -5.61 4.33
N VAL A 156 -16.19 -5.89 3.97
CA VAL A 156 -15.01 -5.25 4.55
C VAL A 156 -14.56 -4.13 3.61
N VAL A 157 -14.30 -2.94 4.16
CA VAL A 157 -13.93 -1.76 3.37
C VAL A 157 -12.53 -1.29 3.76
N THR A 158 -11.67 -1.00 2.78
CA THR A 158 -10.33 -0.47 3.05
C THR A 158 -10.36 1.04 3.30
N VAL A 159 -9.51 1.52 4.21
CA VAL A 159 -9.37 2.94 4.56
C VAL A 159 -7.89 3.34 4.72
N PRO A 160 -7.53 4.59 4.43
CA PRO A 160 -6.18 5.09 4.70
C PRO A 160 -5.88 5.07 6.21
N THR A 161 -4.60 4.94 6.59
CA THR A 161 -4.25 4.92 8.02
C THR A 161 -4.49 6.26 8.72
N ASN A 162 -4.57 7.38 7.97
CA ASN A 162 -4.90 8.71 8.50
C ASN A 162 -6.41 9.04 8.50
N PHE A 163 -7.29 8.07 8.22
CA PHE A 163 -8.73 8.26 8.41
C PHE A 163 -9.05 8.37 9.90
N ASN A 164 -9.54 9.54 10.30
CA ASN A 164 -9.96 9.79 11.67
C ASN A 164 -11.33 9.15 11.98
N GLU A 165 -11.73 9.17 13.25
CA GLU A 165 -12.95 8.53 13.72
C GLU A 165 -14.22 9.06 13.03
N LYS A 166 -14.34 10.39 12.87
CA LYS A 166 -15.49 11.00 12.17
C LYS A 166 -15.60 10.51 10.72
N GLN A 167 -14.49 10.31 10.03
CA GLN A 167 -14.48 9.80 8.66
C GLN A 167 -14.86 8.31 8.61
N ARG A 168 -14.42 7.52 9.59
CA ARG A 168 -14.79 6.10 9.75
C ARG A 168 -16.28 5.94 10.01
N GLU A 169 -16.80 6.68 10.99
CA GLU A 169 -18.24 6.72 11.31
C GLU A 169 -19.06 7.17 10.09
N ALA A 170 -18.63 8.21 9.38
CA ALA A 170 -19.31 8.70 8.19
C ALA A 170 -19.32 7.65 7.06
N LEU A 171 -18.22 6.91 6.86
CA LEU A 171 -18.16 5.82 5.89
C LEU A 171 -19.12 4.68 6.25
N VAL A 172 -19.14 4.26 7.52
CA VAL A 172 -20.08 3.23 8.01
C VAL A 172 -21.53 3.70 7.83
N ALA A 173 -21.84 4.94 8.18
CA ALA A 173 -23.18 5.51 8.00
C ALA A 173 -23.61 5.53 6.53
N VAL A 174 -22.71 5.92 5.62
CA VAL A 174 -22.94 5.94 4.17
C VAL A 174 -23.17 4.53 3.61
N ALA A 175 -22.40 3.54 4.05
CA ALA A 175 -22.57 2.14 3.66
C ALA A 175 -23.90 1.57 4.18
N ASN A 176 -24.25 1.83 5.44
CA ASN A 176 -25.54 1.44 6.01
C ASN A 176 -26.71 2.07 5.25
N ALA A 177 -26.61 3.35 4.87
CA ALA A 177 -27.60 4.01 4.03
C ALA A 177 -27.68 3.44 2.61
N ALA A 178 -26.61 2.80 2.12
CA ALA A 178 -26.58 2.05 0.88
C ALA A 178 -27.14 0.62 1.03
N GLY A 179 -27.53 0.21 2.24
CA GLY A 179 -28.03 -1.13 2.55
C GLY A 179 -26.93 -2.18 2.66
N LEU A 180 -25.71 -1.76 3.02
CA LEU A 180 -24.52 -2.60 3.15
C LEU A 180 -24.01 -2.56 4.61
N GLU A 181 -24.01 -3.70 5.29
CA GLU A 181 -23.38 -3.85 6.61
C GLU A 181 -21.85 -3.79 6.47
N VAL A 182 -21.19 -2.93 7.24
CA VAL A 182 -19.72 -2.91 7.31
C VAL A 182 -19.27 -3.83 8.43
N LEU A 183 -18.72 -4.99 8.07
CA LEU A 183 -18.17 -5.94 9.04
C LEU A 183 -16.91 -5.38 9.70
N GLN A 184 -16.03 -4.79 8.90
CA GLN A 184 -14.78 -4.21 9.39
C GLN A 184 -14.24 -3.14 8.43
N LEU A 185 -13.59 -2.12 8.99
CA LEU A 185 -12.71 -1.22 8.25
C LEU A 185 -11.26 -1.65 8.46
N ILE A 186 -10.54 -1.98 7.38
CA ILE A 186 -9.12 -2.36 7.44
C ILE A 186 -8.22 -1.32 6.78
N ALA A 187 -6.98 -1.19 7.25
CA ALA A 187 -6.04 -0.25 6.67
C ALA A 187 -5.61 -0.70 5.25
N ASP A 188 -5.52 0.24 4.31
CA ASP A 188 -5.04 0.01 2.94
C ASP A 188 -3.72 -0.81 2.87
N PRO A 189 -2.66 -0.48 3.64
CA PRO A 189 -1.43 -1.27 3.60
C PRO A 189 -1.58 -2.69 4.16
N VAL A 190 -2.47 -2.90 5.13
CA VAL A 190 -2.75 -4.23 5.71
C VAL A 190 -3.53 -5.08 4.71
N ALA A 191 -4.49 -4.50 4.00
CA ALA A 191 -5.20 -5.19 2.93
C ALA A 191 -4.22 -5.62 1.81
N ALA A 192 -3.30 -4.75 1.41
CA ALA A 192 -2.29 -5.09 0.42
C ALA A 192 -1.36 -6.24 0.88
N MET A 193 -0.92 -6.25 2.14
CA MET A 193 -0.15 -7.35 2.73
C MET A 193 -0.93 -8.68 2.69
N LEU A 194 -2.17 -8.65 3.17
CA LEU A 194 -3.03 -9.84 3.25
C LEU A 194 -3.26 -10.46 1.87
N ALA A 195 -3.37 -9.65 0.82
CA ALA A 195 -3.53 -10.15 -0.55
C ALA A 195 -2.36 -11.02 -1.03
N TYR A 196 -1.15 -10.78 -0.53
CA TYR A 196 0.04 -11.59 -0.85
C TYR A 196 0.16 -12.81 0.07
N ASP A 197 -0.03 -12.62 1.36
CA ASP A 197 0.24 -13.63 2.38
C ASP A 197 -0.88 -14.68 2.51
N ALA A 198 -2.12 -14.37 2.07
CA ALA A 198 -3.23 -15.33 2.09
C ALA A 198 -3.26 -16.27 0.87
N ARG A 199 -2.30 -16.14 -0.07
CA ARG A 199 -2.26 -17.00 -1.24
C ARG A 199 -1.86 -18.43 -0.85
N PRO A 200 -2.34 -19.47 -1.54
CA PRO A 200 -1.99 -20.86 -1.23
C PRO A 200 -0.48 -21.15 -1.27
N GLU A 201 0.26 -20.46 -2.13
CA GLU A 201 1.73 -20.57 -2.25
C GLU A 201 2.51 -19.75 -1.23
N ALA A 202 1.84 -18.91 -0.43
CA ALA A 202 2.51 -18.05 0.53
C ALA A 202 3.06 -18.85 1.71
N VAL A 203 4.25 -18.47 2.16
CA VAL A 203 4.88 -19.02 3.35
C VAL A 203 4.93 -17.93 4.40
N VAL A 204 4.45 -18.24 5.61
CA VAL A 204 4.53 -17.32 6.74
C VAL A 204 5.99 -17.18 7.14
N GLU A 205 6.55 -15.99 6.89
CA GLU A 205 7.91 -15.61 7.24
C GLU A 205 7.93 -14.27 7.98
N ASP A 206 8.89 -14.10 8.90
CA ASP A 206 9.09 -12.83 9.57
C ASP A 206 9.85 -11.89 8.63
N LYS A 207 9.21 -10.78 8.23
CA LYS A 207 9.75 -9.82 7.25
C LYS A 207 9.32 -8.39 7.57
N ILE A 208 10.17 -7.41 7.24
CA ILE A 208 9.82 -5.99 7.24
C ILE A 208 9.48 -5.60 5.82
N VAL A 209 8.27 -5.05 5.64
CA VAL A 209 7.73 -4.73 4.32
C VAL A 209 7.44 -3.25 4.23
N VAL A 210 7.87 -2.64 3.12
CA VAL A 210 7.38 -1.32 2.71
C VAL A 210 6.17 -1.53 1.80
N VAL A 211 5.03 -0.96 2.16
CA VAL A 211 3.86 -0.89 1.28
C VAL A 211 3.79 0.51 0.70
N ALA A 212 3.98 0.63 -0.62
CA ALA A 212 3.91 1.88 -1.36
C ALA A 212 2.61 1.92 -2.18
N ASP A 213 1.58 2.56 -1.62
CA ASP A 213 0.31 2.83 -2.30
C ASP A 213 0.40 4.14 -3.07
N LEU A 214 0.65 4.05 -4.38
CA LEU A 214 0.80 5.20 -5.26
C LEU A 214 -0.51 5.40 -6.03
N GLY A 215 -1.36 6.25 -5.47
CA GLY A 215 -2.72 6.50 -5.94
C GLY A 215 -2.83 7.58 -7.02
N GLY A 216 -4.07 7.99 -7.27
CA GLY A 216 -4.41 9.04 -8.25
C GLY A 216 -4.17 10.45 -7.72
N THR A 217 -4.76 10.80 -6.58
CA THR A 217 -4.70 12.15 -5.96
C THR A 217 -3.82 12.21 -4.71
N ARG A 218 -3.31 11.07 -4.25
CA ARG A 218 -2.42 10.94 -3.08
C ARG A 218 -1.56 9.70 -3.21
N SER A 219 -0.48 9.67 -2.45
CA SER A 219 0.32 8.47 -2.20
C SER A 219 0.50 8.26 -0.71
N ASP A 220 0.44 7.00 -0.30
CA ASP A 220 0.52 6.55 1.07
C ASP A 220 1.60 5.48 1.17
N VAL A 221 2.59 5.68 2.05
CA VAL A 221 3.66 4.70 2.27
C VAL A 221 3.65 4.27 3.73
N ALA A 222 3.74 2.97 3.96
CA ALA A 222 3.81 2.38 5.30
C ALA A 222 4.98 1.40 5.40
N VAL A 223 5.66 1.39 6.54
CA VAL A 223 6.58 0.31 6.94
C VAL A 223 5.84 -0.59 7.90
N VAL A 224 5.82 -1.89 7.62
CA VAL A 224 5.05 -2.90 8.35
C VAL A 224 5.97 -4.04 8.76
N ALA A 225 5.99 -4.37 10.04
CA ALA A 225 6.58 -5.63 10.52
C ALA A 225 5.54 -6.75 10.37
N SER A 226 5.82 -7.72 9.52
CA SER A 226 5.07 -8.98 9.46
C SER A 226 5.78 -10.01 10.35
N ARG A 227 5.08 -10.50 11.37
CA ARG A 227 5.61 -11.45 12.35
C ARG A 227 4.61 -12.55 12.60
N GLY A 228 4.91 -13.76 12.15
CA GLY A 228 4.02 -14.92 12.32
C GLY A 228 2.61 -14.72 11.75
N GLY A 229 2.48 -13.97 10.66
CA GLY A 229 1.20 -13.66 10.02
C GLY A 229 0.42 -12.51 10.64
N MET A 230 0.99 -11.80 11.62
CA MET A 230 0.43 -10.56 12.17
C MET A 230 1.18 -9.34 11.64
N TYR A 231 0.46 -8.24 11.44
CA TYR A 231 0.98 -7.02 10.83
C TYR A 231 0.98 -5.85 11.82
N THR A 232 2.16 -5.31 12.10
CA THR A 232 2.32 -4.11 12.93
C THR A 232 2.85 -2.97 12.07
N VAL A 233 2.08 -1.89 11.95
CA VAL A 233 2.52 -0.68 11.23
C VAL A 233 3.51 0.08 12.10
N LEU A 234 4.74 0.25 11.63
CA LEU A 234 5.81 0.95 12.35
C LEU A 234 5.80 2.46 12.06
N ALA A 235 5.62 2.84 10.80
CA ALA A 235 5.54 4.23 10.39
C ALA A 235 4.70 4.39 9.12
N THR A 236 4.11 5.57 8.95
CA THR A 236 3.40 5.97 7.73
C THR A 236 3.75 7.39 7.28
N ALA A 237 3.62 7.66 5.99
CA ALA A 237 3.55 9.01 5.42
C ALA A 237 2.46 9.10 4.35
N HIS A 238 1.97 10.32 4.17
CA HIS A 238 0.85 10.67 3.30
C HIS A 238 1.27 11.90 2.50
N ASP A 239 1.22 11.81 1.18
CA ASP A 239 1.62 12.89 0.28
C ASP A 239 0.53 13.15 -0.77
N TYR A 240 0.21 14.42 -0.99
CA TYR A 240 -0.84 14.87 -1.92
C TYR A 240 -0.25 15.57 -3.17
N GLU A 241 1.06 15.82 -3.17
CA GLU A 241 1.80 16.44 -4.27
C GLU A 241 2.56 15.41 -5.13
N LEU A 242 2.66 14.16 -4.65
CA LEU A 242 3.26 13.04 -5.33
C LEU A 242 2.19 12.00 -5.61
N ALA A 243 1.50 12.13 -6.75
CA ALA A 243 0.48 11.17 -7.16
C ALA A 243 0.33 11.11 -8.69
N GLY A 244 -0.58 10.23 -9.14
CA GLY A 244 -0.85 10.04 -10.56
C GLY A 244 -1.27 11.31 -11.30
N VAL A 245 -1.99 12.23 -10.65
CA VAL A 245 -2.44 13.50 -11.25
C VAL A 245 -1.29 14.46 -11.54
N GLN A 246 -0.19 14.43 -10.77
CA GLN A 246 1.00 15.23 -11.10
C GLN A 246 1.75 14.69 -12.31
N LEU A 247 1.71 13.38 -12.53
CA LEU A 247 2.22 12.79 -13.78
C LEU A 247 1.31 13.09 -14.97
N ASP A 248 0.00 13.18 -14.75
CA ASP A 248 -0.93 13.66 -15.79
C ASP A 248 -0.61 15.12 -16.14
N GLN A 249 -0.41 15.99 -15.15
CA GLN A 249 -0.03 17.39 -15.35
C GLN A 249 1.27 17.54 -16.15
N VAL A 250 2.27 16.70 -15.91
CA VAL A 250 3.51 16.66 -16.68
C VAL A 250 3.25 16.42 -18.18
N LEU A 251 2.37 15.48 -18.51
CA LEU A 251 1.98 15.21 -19.91
C LEU A 251 1.11 16.33 -20.48
N MET A 252 0.17 16.87 -19.69
CA MET A 252 -0.65 18.01 -20.08
C MET A 252 0.22 19.20 -20.48
N ASP A 253 1.24 19.54 -19.68
CA ASP A 253 2.15 20.65 -19.97
C ASP A 253 3.07 20.37 -21.17
N HIS A 254 3.48 19.11 -21.36
CA HIS A 254 4.25 18.71 -22.54
C HIS A 254 3.45 18.92 -23.83
N PHE A 255 2.23 18.37 -23.90
CA PHE A 255 1.39 18.46 -25.10
C PHE A 255 0.76 19.84 -25.30
N ALA A 256 0.45 20.58 -24.23
CA ALA A 256 0.02 21.98 -24.36
C ALA A 256 1.12 22.84 -25.02
N LYS A 257 2.39 22.66 -24.65
CA LYS A 257 3.51 23.38 -25.29
C LYS A 257 3.63 23.03 -26.78
N GLU A 258 3.44 21.77 -27.15
CA GLU A 258 3.43 21.35 -28.56
C GLU A 258 2.25 21.94 -29.34
N PHE A 259 1.06 21.95 -28.74
CA PHE A 259 -0.14 22.54 -29.33
C PHE A 259 0.02 24.04 -29.53
N ILE A 260 0.50 24.77 -28.52
CA ILE A 260 0.78 26.23 -28.60
C ILE A 260 1.78 26.50 -29.72
N LYS A 261 2.83 25.67 -29.85
CA LYS A 261 3.81 25.82 -30.93
C LYS A 261 3.21 25.64 -32.32
N LYS A 262 2.22 24.75 -32.48
CA LYS A 262 1.56 24.46 -33.77
C LYS A 262 0.44 25.44 -34.12
N HIS A 263 -0.32 25.91 -33.14
CA HIS A 263 -1.58 26.63 -33.35
C HIS A 263 -1.64 28.02 -32.71
N ASN A 264 -0.62 28.42 -31.93
CA ASN A 264 -0.54 29.70 -31.22
C ASN A 264 -1.70 29.96 -30.23
N THR A 265 -2.32 28.90 -29.72
CA THR A 265 -3.45 28.93 -28.78
C THR A 265 -3.14 28.03 -27.58
N ASP A 266 -3.45 28.47 -26.35
CA ASP A 266 -3.23 27.67 -25.14
C ASP A 266 -4.48 26.84 -24.78
N PRO A 267 -4.45 25.50 -24.90
CA PRO A 267 -5.62 24.66 -24.61
C PRO A 267 -5.95 24.59 -23.12
N ARG A 268 -5.09 25.11 -22.24
CA ARG A 268 -5.30 25.12 -20.78
C ARG A 268 -6.17 26.30 -20.33
N SER A 269 -6.34 27.31 -21.18
CA SER A 269 -7.12 28.51 -20.89
C SER A 269 -8.63 28.28 -20.83
N ASN A 270 -9.11 27.20 -21.45
CA ASN A 270 -10.53 26.83 -21.51
C ASN A 270 -10.80 25.57 -20.69
N ALA A 271 -11.81 25.59 -19.82
CA ALA A 271 -12.14 24.46 -18.95
C ALA A 271 -12.44 23.15 -19.70
N LYS A 272 -13.17 23.22 -20.83
CA LYS A 272 -13.49 22.06 -21.67
C LYS A 272 -12.24 21.49 -22.34
N SER A 273 -11.40 22.35 -22.91
CA SER A 273 -10.12 21.97 -23.51
C SER A 273 -9.17 21.35 -22.48
N LEU A 274 -9.10 21.92 -21.27
CA LEU A 274 -8.32 21.40 -20.15
C LEU A 274 -8.83 20.03 -19.69
N ALA A 275 -10.16 19.82 -19.64
CA ALA A 275 -10.75 18.52 -19.32
C ALA A 275 -10.38 17.45 -20.35
N LYS A 276 -10.48 17.77 -21.65
CA LYS A 276 -10.04 16.88 -22.74
C LYS A 276 -8.54 16.55 -22.63
N LEU A 277 -7.70 17.57 -22.43
CA LEU A 277 -6.26 17.42 -22.29
C LEU A 277 -5.89 16.50 -21.11
N ARG A 278 -6.58 16.64 -19.98
CA ARG A 278 -6.39 15.80 -18.80
C ARG A 278 -6.79 14.34 -19.06
N GLN A 279 -7.96 14.11 -19.65
CA GLN A 279 -8.45 12.77 -19.94
C GLN A 279 -7.50 12.02 -20.89
N GLU A 280 -7.05 12.69 -21.95
CA GLU A 280 -6.12 12.08 -22.89
C GLU A 280 -4.73 11.88 -22.26
N SER A 281 -4.27 12.80 -21.40
CA SER A 281 -2.99 12.65 -20.70
C SER A 281 -2.98 11.43 -19.77
N GLU A 282 -4.07 11.20 -19.03
CA GLU A 282 -4.21 10.00 -18.20
C GLU A 282 -4.22 8.72 -19.06
N ALA A 283 -4.92 8.73 -20.20
CA ALA A 283 -4.96 7.61 -21.13
C ALA A 283 -3.57 7.30 -21.72
N THR A 284 -2.86 8.33 -22.20
CA THR A 284 -1.48 8.20 -22.70
C THR A 284 -0.53 7.70 -21.61
N LYS A 285 -0.62 8.20 -20.36
CA LYS A 285 0.17 7.71 -19.22
C LYS A 285 -0.04 6.21 -18.98
N LYS A 286 -1.30 5.75 -18.98
CA LYS A 286 -1.63 4.33 -18.83
C LYS A 286 -1.06 3.51 -19.99
N ALA A 287 -1.21 3.98 -21.23
CA ALA A 287 -0.65 3.32 -22.41
C ALA A 287 0.88 3.16 -22.31
N LEU A 288 1.59 4.18 -21.81
CA LEU A 288 3.04 4.15 -21.59
C LEU A 288 3.48 3.19 -20.49
N SER A 289 2.58 2.77 -19.59
CA SER A 289 2.90 1.75 -18.58
C SER A 289 2.97 0.35 -19.22
N ILE A 290 2.27 0.14 -20.34
CA ILE A 290 2.24 -1.11 -21.09
C ILE A 290 3.26 -1.06 -22.24
N GLY A 291 3.16 -0.07 -23.13
CA GLY A 291 4.00 0.10 -24.32
C GLY A 291 5.14 1.09 -24.11
N THR A 292 6.13 1.05 -25.01
CA THR A 292 7.26 2.00 -25.02
C THR A 292 6.96 3.30 -25.78
N ASN A 293 5.82 3.37 -26.47
CA ASN A 293 5.33 4.52 -27.22
C ASN A 293 3.80 4.61 -27.07
N ALA A 294 3.26 5.83 -27.08
CA ALA A 294 1.83 6.07 -27.00
C ALA A 294 1.43 7.24 -27.89
N GLN A 295 0.26 7.13 -28.51
CA GLN A 295 -0.39 8.22 -29.22
C GLN A 295 -1.13 9.13 -28.22
N PHE A 296 -1.12 10.42 -28.51
CA PHE A 296 -1.94 11.42 -27.85
C PHE A 296 -2.78 12.10 -28.93
N SER A 297 -4.09 11.93 -28.90
CA SER A 297 -4.97 12.48 -29.94
C SER A 297 -6.26 13.03 -29.37
N VAL A 298 -6.56 14.30 -29.67
CA VAL A 298 -7.77 14.97 -29.23
C VAL A 298 -8.40 15.75 -30.38
N GLU A 299 -9.64 15.40 -30.72
CA GLU A 299 -10.45 16.14 -31.68
C GLU A 299 -10.95 17.46 -31.10
N SER A 300 -10.87 18.53 -31.90
CA SER A 300 -11.25 19.89 -31.55
C SER A 300 -10.79 20.25 -30.13
N LEU A 301 -9.48 20.13 -29.87
CA LEU A 301 -8.91 20.36 -28.55
C LEU A 301 -9.15 21.80 -28.11
N ALA A 302 -8.81 22.78 -28.93
CA ALA A 302 -9.08 24.21 -28.69
C ALA A 302 -9.31 24.94 -30.01
N GLU A 303 -10.24 25.89 -30.03
CA GLU A 303 -10.57 26.75 -31.19
C GLU A 303 -10.89 25.97 -32.48
N GLY A 304 -11.40 24.74 -32.35
CA GLY A 304 -11.70 23.87 -33.49
C GLY A 304 -10.49 23.13 -34.08
N PHE A 305 -9.28 23.35 -33.56
CA PHE A 305 -8.08 22.62 -33.99
C PHE A 305 -8.01 21.24 -33.34
N ASP A 306 -7.83 20.23 -34.17
CA ASP A 306 -7.44 18.88 -33.74
C ASP A 306 -5.97 18.87 -33.31
N PHE A 307 -5.63 17.95 -32.41
CA PHE A 307 -4.25 17.72 -32.01
C PHE A 307 -3.92 16.25 -32.02
N SER A 308 -2.82 15.89 -32.66
CA SER A 308 -2.25 14.56 -32.64
C SER A 308 -0.73 14.65 -32.50
N SER A 309 -0.19 13.83 -31.61
CA SER A 309 1.24 13.68 -31.34
C SER A 309 1.53 12.28 -30.81
N THR A 310 2.81 11.95 -30.66
CA THR A 310 3.25 10.71 -30.02
C THR A 310 4.33 11.01 -29.01
N ILE A 311 4.42 10.18 -27.97
CA ILE A 311 5.47 10.27 -26.96
C ILE A 311 6.00 8.88 -26.67
N ASN A 312 7.31 8.76 -26.51
CA ASN A 312 7.93 7.52 -26.04
C ASN A 312 8.11 7.55 -24.50
N ARG A 313 8.22 6.36 -23.90
CA ARG A 313 8.34 6.20 -22.45
C ARG A 313 9.53 6.96 -21.88
N LEU A 314 10.69 6.92 -22.54
CA LEU A 314 11.90 7.64 -22.09
C LEU A 314 11.66 9.15 -22.00
N ARG A 315 10.92 9.74 -22.95
CA ARG A 315 10.58 11.16 -22.93
C ARG A 315 9.63 11.48 -21.78
N PHE A 316 8.62 10.65 -21.53
CA PHE A 316 7.75 10.78 -20.36
C PHE A 316 8.52 10.67 -19.04
N GLU A 317 9.42 9.70 -18.92
CA GLU A 317 10.28 9.53 -17.75
C GLU A 317 11.21 10.74 -17.53
N MET A 318 11.74 11.32 -18.61
CA MET A 318 12.58 12.51 -18.56
C MET A 318 11.81 13.75 -18.08
N VAL A 319 10.63 14.02 -18.65
CA VAL A 319 9.83 15.19 -18.26
C VAL A 319 9.13 15.02 -16.91
N GLY A 320 8.90 13.78 -16.47
CA GLY A 320 8.34 13.44 -15.15
C GLY A 320 9.36 13.21 -14.04
N ARG A 321 10.66 13.34 -14.31
CA ARG A 321 11.76 12.98 -13.38
C ARG A 321 11.54 13.50 -11.96
N LYS A 322 11.18 14.78 -11.80
CA LYS A 322 10.96 15.40 -10.48
C LYS A 322 9.90 14.68 -9.63
N VAL A 323 8.82 14.21 -10.26
CA VAL A 323 7.74 13.47 -9.58
C VAL A 323 8.20 12.05 -9.24
N PHE A 324 8.91 11.38 -10.16
CA PHE A 324 9.49 10.05 -9.90
C PHE A 324 10.48 10.05 -8.75
N ASP A 325 11.40 11.03 -8.71
CA ASP A 325 12.35 11.18 -7.61
C ASP A 325 11.64 11.55 -6.29
N GLY A 326 10.46 12.16 -6.38
CA GLY A 326 9.59 12.39 -5.22
C GLY A 326 9.13 11.10 -4.57
N PHE A 327 8.67 10.11 -5.34
CA PHE A 327 8.30 8.81 -4.78
C PHE A 327 9.47 8.12 -4.08
N ASN A 328 10.69 8.25 -4.60
CA ASN A 328 11.90 7.72 -3.97
C ASN A 328 12.10 8.34 -2.57
N ARG A 329 12.07 9.68 -2.50
CA ARG A 329 12.22 10.41 -1.23
C ARG A 329 11.11 10.06 -0.24
N LEU A 330 9.88 9.86 -0.70
CA LEU A 330 8.75 9.48 0.15
C LEU A 330 9.02 8.14 0.84
N VAL A 331 9.47 7.13 0.09
CA VAL A 331 9.81 5.81 0.62
C VAL A 331 10.97 5.87 1.62
N GLU A 332 12.08 6.52 1.24
CA GLU A 332 13.25 6.69 2.11
C GLU A 332 12.88 7.41 3.42
N SER A 333 12.04 8.45 3.34
CA SER A 333 11.62 9.22 4.50
C SER A 333 10.82 8.39 5.50
N VAL A 334 9.97 7.47 5.02
CA VAL A 334 9.16 6.58 5.87
C VAL A 334 10.00 5.51 6.53
N ILE A 335 10.96 4.93 5.82
CA ILE A 335 11.92 3.97 6.38
C ILE A 335 12.71 4.63 7.51
N LYS A 336 13.21 5.85 7.28
CA LYS A 336 13.90 6.63 8.30
C LYS A 336 12.99 6.98 9.48
N LYS A 337 11.71 7.31 9.23
CA LYS A 337 10.71 7.56 10.28
C LYS A 337 10.43 6.33 11.13
N ALA A 338 10.58 5.13 10.57
CA ALA A 338 10.53 3.86 11.30
C ALA A 338 11.84 3.52 12.03
N GLU A 339 12.85 4.42 12.00
CA GLU A 339 14.19 4.21 12.58
C GLU A 339 14.97 3.04 11.94
N LEU A 340 14.59 2.65 10.73
CA LEU A 340 15.20 1.59 9.95
C LEU A 340 16.11 2.14 8.85
N ASP A 341 16.84 1.22 8.21
CA ASP A 341 17.60 1.48 6.99
C ASP A 341 17.01 0.70 5.80
N VAL A 342 17.33 1.10 4.56
CA VAL A 342 16.93 0.35 3.35
C VAL A 342 17.44 -1.09 3.38
N LEU A 343 18.57 -1.35 4.04
CA LEU A 343 19.12 -2.69 4.25
C LEU A 343 18.31 -3.57 5.21
N ASP A 344 17.31 -3.02 5.90
CA ASP A 344 16.40 -3.78 6.76
C ASP A 344 15.11 -4.21 6.08
N ILE A 345 14.84 -3.72 4.88
CA ILE A 345 13.59 -3.98 4.18
C ILE A 345 13.72 -5.28 3.38
N ASP A 346 12.86 -6.25 3.68
CA ASP A 346 12.86 -7.55 3.02
C ASP A 346 12.01 -7.53 1.74
N GLU A 347 10.89 -6.80 1.75
CA GLU A 347 9.97 -6.71 0.61
C GLU A 347 9.42 -5.29 0.42
N VAL A 348 9.13 -4.93 -0.82
CA VAL A 348 8.40 -3.72 -1.19
C VAL A 348 7.17 -4.13 -1.99
N ILE A 349 5.98 -3.95 -1.40
CA ILE A 349 4.70 -4.15 -2.08
C ILE A 349 4.29 -2.83 -2.73
N MET A 350 4.19 -2.83 -4.06
CA MET A 350 3.69 -1.67 -4.81
C MET A 350 2.20 -1.87 -5.09
N CYS A 351 1.37 -0.97 -4.57
CA CYS A 351 -0.08 -0.94 -4.83
C CYS A 351 -0.52 0.44 -5.31
N GLY A 352 -1.78 0.56 -5.74
CA GLY A 352 -2.31 1.78 -6.34
C GLY A 352 -2.05 1.89 -7.84
N GLY A 353 -2.87 2.68 -8.54
CA GLY A 353 -2.85 2.73 -10.01
C GLY A 353 -1.56 3.28 -10.61
N THR A 354 -0.84 4.14 -9.89
CA THR A 354 0.43 4.73 -10.35
C THR A 354 1.58 3.73 -10.27
N SER A 355 1.48 2.71 -9.41
CA SER A 355 2.47 1.63 -9.26
C SER A 355 2.60 0.70 -10.47
N HIS A 356 1.74 0.84 -11.48
CA HIS A 356 1.91 0.17 -12.77
C HIS A 356 3.07 0.73 -13.60
N ILE A 357 3.55 1.94 -13.30
CA ILE A 357 4.59 2.60 -14.08
C ILE A 357 5.95 1.89 -13.86
N PRO A 358 6.55 1.27 -14.89
CA PRO A 358 7.78 0.48 -14.73
C PRO A 358 8.96 1.27 -14.16
N ARG A 359 9.03 2.58 -14.47
CA ARG A 359 10.10 3.45 -13.97
C ARG A 359 10.16 3.52 -12.46
N ILE A 360 9.01 3.54 -11.78
CA ILE A 360 8.97 3.63 -10.31
C ILE A 360 9.52 2.34 -9.70
N ALA A 361 9.08 1.18 -10.18
CA ALA A 361 9.58 -0.11 -9.71
C ALA A 361 11.09 -0.27 -9.95
N ASN A 362 11.60 0.20 -11.10
CA ASN A 362 13.03 0.20 -11.39
C ASN A 362 13.80 1.15 -10.48
N ASN A 363 13.27 2.34 -10.19
CA ASN A 363 13.88 3.26 -9.23
C ASN A 363 13.96 2.61 -7.84
N PHE A 364 12.89 1.98 -7.35
CA PHE A 364 12.91 1.29 -6.07
C PHE A 364 13.92 0.15 -6.06
N ARG A 365 14.01 -0.65 -7.12
CA ARG A 365 15.06 -1.68 -7.23
C ARG A 365 16.49 -1.12 -7.13
N SER A 366 16.71 0.14 -7.52
CA SER A 366 18.01 0.81 -7.35
C SER A 366 18.25 1.37 -5.95
N ILE A 367 17.20 1.60 -5.15
CA ILE A 367 17.30 2.10 -3.76
C ILE A 367 17.61 0.96 -2.79
N PHE A 368 17.05 -0.21 -3.04
CA PHE A 368 17.13 -1.36 -2.13
C PHE A 368 18.23 -2.34 -2.54
N PRO A 369 18.81 -3.11 -1.59
CA PRO A 369 19.75 -4.17 -1.91
C PRO A 369 19.09 -5.27 -2.75
N GLU A 370 19.89 -6.06 -3.48
CA GLU A 370 19.37 -7.16 -4.32
C GLU A 370 18.57 -8.21 -3.53
N SER A 371 18.77 -8.32 -2.21
CA SER A 371 18.01 -9.20 -1.33
C SER A 371 16.55 -8.77 -1.16
N THR A 372 16.23 -7.49 -1.36
CA THR A 372 14.88 -6.96 -1.18
C THR A 372 14.00 -7.27 -2.38
N LYS A 373 12.86 -7.93 -2.16
CA LYS A 373 11.93 -8.27 -3.24
C LYS A 373 11.06 -7.06 -3.59
N ILE A 374 11.14 -6.57 -4.83
CA ILE A 374 10.26 -5.50 -5.33
C ILE A 374 9.07 -6.13 -6.06
N LEU A 375 7.90 -6.10 -5.42
CA LEU A 375 6.67 -6.73 -5.90
C LEU A 375 5.86 -5.76 -6.76
N ALA A 376 6.25 -5.68 -8.03
CA ALA A 376 5.51 -4.98 -9.09
C ALA A 376 5.59 -5.79 -10.40
N PRO A 377 4.63 -5.64 -11.33
CA PRO A 377 4.63 -6.41 -12.58
C PRO A 377 5.91 -6.27 -13.42
N ALA A 378 6.59 -5.13 -13.34
CA ALA A 378 7.83 -4.86 -14.06
C ALA A 378 9.08 -5.54 -13.47
N THR A 379 9.01 -5.98 -12.21
CA THR A 379 10.17 -6.49 -11.45
C THR A 379 9.96 -7.91 -10.91
N SER A 380 8.73 -8.40 -10.80
CA SER A 380 8.40 -9.72 -10.28
C SER A 380 7.23 -10.35 -11.04
N THR A 381 7.39 -11.62 -11.43
CA THR A 381 6.35 -12.43 -12.08
C THR A 381 5.26 -12.91 -11.13
N THR A 382 5.50 -12.85 -9.83
CA THR A 382 4.53 -13.26 -8.78
C THR A 382 3.78 -12.07 -8.19
N ALA A 383 3.98 -10.87 -8.73
CA ALA A 383 3.31 -9.65 -8.30
C ALA A 383 1.81 -9.69 -8.65
N ILE A 384 0.98 -9.34 -7.67
CA ILE A 384 -0.43 -9.06 -7.88
C ILE A 384 -0.56 -7.76 -8.65
N ASN A 385 -1.60 -7.61 -9.46
CA ASN A 385 -1.95 -6.33 -10.08
C ASN A 385 -2.02 -5.23 -9.00
N PRO A 386 -1.18 -4.17 -9.07
CA PRO A 386 -1.14 -3.12 -8.05
C PRO A 386 -2.49 -2.47 -7.74
N SER A 387 -3.39 -2.40 -8.72
CA SER A 387 -4.74 -1.81 -8.57
C SER A 387 -5.76 -2.73 -7.92
N GLU A 388 -5.41 -3.99 -7.66
CA GLU A 388 -6.30 -5.03 -7.13
C GLU A 388 -5.93 -5.48 -5.72
N ALA A 389 -4.71 -5.21 -5.26
CA ALA A 389 -4.18 -5.72 -4.01
C ALA A 389 -5.08 -5.41 -2.81
N GLN A 390 -5.55 -4.17 -2.68
CA GLN A 390 -6.39 -3.74 -1.55
C GLN A 390 -7.75 -4.44 -1.54
N ALA A 391 -8.44 -4.49 -2.69
CA ALA A 391 -9.74 -5.13 -2.78
C ALA A 391 -9.65 -6.63 -2.51
N ARG A 392 -8.61 -7.29 -3.03
CA ARG A 392 -8.31 -8.70 -2.75
C ARG A 392 -8.11 -8.94 -1.25
N GLY A 393 -7.31 -8.12 -0.59
CA GLY A 393 -7.11 -8.18 0.86
C GLY A 393 -8.41 -8.01 1.64
N ALA A 394 -9.24 -7.03 1.27
CA ALA A 394 -10.54 -6.83 1.88
C ALA A 394 -11.47 -8.04 1.70
N ALA A 395 -11.48 -8.67 0.52
CA ALA A 395 -12.30 -9.85 0.27
C ALA A 395 -11.86 -11.07 1.09
N LEU A 396 -10.54 -11.27 1.20
CA LEU A 396 -9.96 -12.32 2.05
C LEU A 396 -10.34 -12.09 3.52
N GLN A 397 -10.21 -10.85 4.02
CA GLN A 397 -10.64 -10.52 5.38
C GLN A 397 -12.14 -10.74 5.57
N ALA A 398 -12.96 -10.31 4.60
CA ALA A 398 -14.41 -10.51 4.66
C ALA A 398 -14.77 -12.00 4.76
N SER A 399 -14.12 -12.84 3.96
CA SER A 399 -14.30 -14.30 3.98
C SER A 399 -13.91 -14.93 5.32
N LEU A 400 -12.85 -14.43 5.97
CA LEU A 400 -12.40 -14.95 7.28
C LEU A 400 -13.38 -14.66 8.41
N ILE A 401 -14.12 -13.55 8.33
CA ILE A 401 -15.00 -13.08 9.41
C ILE A 401 -16.50 -13.19 9.08
N GLN A 402 -16.87 -13.72 7.91
CA GLN A 402 -18.27 -13.71 7.44
C GLN A 402 -19.24 -14.41 8.40
N GLU A 403 -18.79 -15.47 9.09
CA GLU A 403 -19.59 -16.26 10.03
C GLU A 403 -19.53 -15.75 11.47
N TYR A 404 -18.76 -14.70 11.76
CA TYR A 404 -18.62 -14.16 13.11
C TYR A 404 -19.76 -13.21 13.44
N GLU A 405 -20.20 -13.21 14.70
CA GLU A 405 -21.16 -12.22 15.18
C GLU A 405 -20.54 -10.82 15.14
N ALA A 406 -21.35 -9.80 14.85
CA ALA A 406 -20.85 -8.42 14.77
C ALA A 406 -20.15 -7.97 16.06
N LYS A 407 -20.63 -8.44 17.21
CA LYS A 407 -20.03 -8.17 18.53
C LYS A 407 -18.65 -8.80 18.69
N ASP A 408 -18.44 -10.00 18.14
CA ASP A 408 -17.15 -10.69 18.22
C ASP A 408 -16.13 -9.98 17.32
N ILE A 409 -16.56 -9.51 16.15
CA ILE A 409 -15.72 -8.70 15.25
C ILE A 409 -15.33 -7.38 15.94
N GLU A 410 -16.31 -6.65 16.48
CA GLU A 410 -16.08 -5.40 17.21
C GLU A 410 -15.10 -5.60 18.37
N GLN A 411 -15.35 -6.60 19.21
CA GLN A 411 -14.49 -6.91 20.37
C GLN A 411 -13.07 -7.30 19.94
N SER A 412 -12.90 -7.98 18.81
CA SER A 412 -11.58 -8.36 18.27
C SER A 412 -10.76 -7.16 17.81
N THR A 413 -11.40 -6.03 17.47
CA THR A 413 -10.71 -4.79 17.10
C THR A 413 -10.36 -3.89 18.28
N HIS A 414 -10.92 -4.16 19.47
CA HIS A 414 -10.72 -3.34 20.65
C HIS A 414 -9.22 -3.25 21.03
N PRO A 415 -8.72 -2.10 21.51
CA PRO A 415 -7.32 -1.94 21.91
C PRO A 415 -6.81 -2.99 22.91
N ALA A 416 -7.71 -3.54 23.73
CA ALA A 416 -7.38 -4.62 24.67
C ALA A 416 -6.91 -5.93 23.98
N VAL A 417 -7.28 -6.15 22.71
CA VAL A 417 -6.86 -7.29 21.89
C VAL A 417 -5.69 -6.91 20.99
N THR A 418 -5.75 -5.73 20.37
CA THR A 418 -4.77 -5.30 19.36
C THR A 418 -3.50 -4.67 19.94
N THR A 419 -3.56 -4.10 21.15
CA THR A 419 -2.42 -3.47 21.81
C THR A 419 -1.67 -4.52 22.64
N VAL A 420 -0.63 -5.09 22.04
CA VAL A 420 0.24 -6.10 22.66
C VAL A 420 1.66 -5.60 22.78
N LYS A 421 2.41 -6.12 23.75
CA LYS A 421 3.83 -5.78 23.91
C LYS A 421 4.64 -6.37 22.77
N HIS A 422 5.56 -5.60 22.23
CA HIS A 422 6.51 -6.03 21.20
C HIS A 422 7.91 -6.10 21.78
N ILE A 423 8.72 -7.08 21.37
CA ILE A 423 10.14 -7.11 21.75
C ILE A 423 10.92 -6.08 20.92
N SER A 424 11.78 -5.31 21.58
CA SER A 424 12.56 -4.25 20.92
C SER A 424 13.80 -4.79 20.22
N ASN A 425 14.46 -5.80 20.80
CA ASN A 425 15.66 -6.41 20.25
C ASN A 425 15.37 -7.85 19.81
N PRO A 426 15.99 -8.33 18.72
CA PRO A 426 15.94 -9.74 18.40
C PRO A 426 16.65 -10.59 19.45
N ILE A 427 16.06 -11.76 19.70
CA ILE A 427 16.63 -12.79 20.58
C ILE A 427 17.12 -13.93 19.69
N GLY A 428 18.36 -14.36 19.91
CA GLY A 428 18.97 -15.39 19.10
C GLY A 428 20.04 -16.17 19.85
N VAL A 429 20.83 -16.89 19.08
CA VAL A 429 21.88 -17.78 19.58
C VAL A 429 23.21 -17.47 18.92
N VAL A 430 24.29 -17.64 19.67
CA VAL A 430 25.65 -17.53 19.13
C VAL A 430 26.18 -18.92 18.81
N THR A 431 26.70 -19.08 17.60
CA THR A 431 27.45 -20.27 17.17
C THR A 431 28.89 -19.88 16.85
N THR A 432 29.85 -20.72 17.20
CA THR A 432 31.27 -20.47 16.93
C THR A 432 31.73 -21.36 15.78
N SER A 433 32.31 -20.77 14.72
CA SER A 433 32.89 -21.51 13.61
C SER A 433 34.23 -22.14 14.00
N THR A 434 34.72 -23.12 13.23
CA THR A 434 36.06 -23.73 13.44
C THR A 434 37.23 -22.73 13.31
N GLY A 435 36.98 -21.52 12.78
CA GLY A 435 37.95 -20.42 12.73
C GLY A 435 37.88 -19.44 13.90
N GLY A 436 36.99 -19.67 14.88
CA GLY A 436 36.82 -18.80 16.05
C GLY A 436 35.86 -17.63 15.85
N GLU A 437 35.20 -17.55 14.69
CA GLU A 437 34.24 -16.49 14.39
C GLU A 437 32.89 -16.80 15.04
N GLU A 438 32.39 -15.89 15.87
CA GLU A 438 31.06 -15.97 16.49
C GLU A 438 30.00 -15.41 15.55
N VAL A 439 29.02 -16.23 15.19
CA VAL A 439 27.89 -15.86 14.35
C VAL A 439 26.63 -15.84 15.18
N PHE A 440 25.99 -14.67 15.28
CA PHE A 440 24.66 -14.53 15.84
C PHE A 440 23.60 -14.97 14.83
N THR A 441 22.76 -15.90 15.24
CA THR A 441 21.57 -16.30 14.48
C THR A 441 20.33 -15.79 15.19
N PRO A 442 19.64 -14.77 14.66
CA PRO A 442 18.38 -14.30 15.24
C PRO A 442 17.31 -15.39 15.11
N ILE A 443 16.55 -15.63 16.17
CA ILE A 443 15.47 -16.62 16.22
C ILE A 443 14.12 -15.93 16.33
N MET A 444 14.03 -14.94 17.23
CA MET A 444 12.88 -14.05 17.38
C MET A 444 13.32 -12.67 16.88
N GLN A 445 12.63 -12.11 15.88
CA GLN A 445 13.00 -10.81 15.31
C GLN A 445 12.51 -9.65 16.18
N ALA A 446 13.17 -8.49 16.09
CA ALA A 446 12.63 -7.25 16.64
C ALA A 446 11.21 -6.96 16.10
N GLU A 447 10.44 -6.21 16.88
CA GLU A 447 9.04 -5.89 16.64
C GLU A 447 8.14 -7.13 16.57
N THR A 448 8.53 -8.22 17.22
CA THR A 448 7.64 -9.38 17.38
C THR A 448 6.69 -9.16 18.55
N ALA A 449 5.40 -9.15 18.26
CA ALA A 449 4.33 -9.14 19.24
C ALA A 449 4.38 -10.39 20.15
N ALA A 450 4.28 -10.18 21.46
CA ALA A 450 4.18 -11.24 22.46
C ALA A 450 2.71 -11.54 22.83
N PRO A 451 2.34 -12.81 23.07
CA PRO A 451 3.20 -13.97 23.15
C PRO A 451 3.62 -14.53 21.78
N ALA A 452 4.86 -14.99 21.66
CA ALA A 452 5.40 -15.57 20.43
C ALA A 452 6.32 -16.76 20.70
N ARG A 453 6.38 -17.69 19.73
CA ARG A 453 7.29 -18.83 19.73
C ARG A 453 7.98 -18.95 18.38
N ARG A 454 9.29 -19.20 18.41
CA ARG A 454 10.10 -19.51 17.23
C ARG A 454 11.04 -20.67 17.53
N THR A 455 11.28 -21.50 16.52
CA THR A 455 12.12 -22.70 16.60
C THR A 455 13.09 -22.72 15.44
N VAL A 456 14.36 -23.00 15.72
CA VAL A 456 15.40 -23.18 14.70
C VAL A 456 16.15 -24.49 14.92
N HIS A 457 16.73 -25.03 13.85
CA HIS A 457 17.61 -26.19 13.90
C HIS A 457 19.05 -25.78 13.62
N ILE A 458 19.89 -25.86 14.65
CA ILE A 458 21.30 -25.49 14.56
C ILE A 458 22.12 -26.76 14.30
N PRO A 459 23.04 -26.76 13.32
CA PRO A 459 23.93 -27.90 13.10
C PRO A 459 24.89 -28.07 14.30
N ALA A 460 25.04 -29.30 14.78
CA ALA A 460 26.04 -29.62 15.80
C ALA A 460 27.47 -29.64 15.21
N PRO A 461 28.52 -29.58 16.04
CA PRO A 461 29.90 -29.75 15.60
C PRO A 461 30.08 -31.02 14.77
N LYS A 462 30.98 -30.99 13.77
CA LYS A 462 31.18 -32.08 12.80
C LYS A 462 31.49 -33.44 13.43
N GLN A 463 32.04 -33.47 14.65
CA GLN A 463 32.36 -34.71 15.37
C GLN A 463 31.24 -35.19 16.30
N GLY A 464 30.14 -34.43 16.43
CA GLY A 464 29.18 -34.60 17.51
C GLY A 464 29.77 -34.13 18.85
N GLY A 465 29.14 -34.56 19.94
CA GLY A 465 29.56 -34.23 21.30
C GLY A 465 28.65 -33.21 21.98
N ASP A 466 29.22 -32.46 22.92
CA ASP A 466 28.47 -31.50 23.71
C ASP A 466 28.32 -30.18 22.94
N VAL A 467 27.10 -29.64 22.88
CA VAL A 467 26.76 -28.39 22.20
C VAL A 467 26.39 -27.35 23.24
N LEU A 468 27.14 -26.25 23.25
CA LEU A 468 26.83 -25.07 24.04
C LEU A 468 25.91 -24.14 23.23
N ILE A 469 24.85 -23.67 23.87
CA ILE A 469 23.87 -22.74 23.31
C ILE A 469 23.89 -21.51 24.21
N LYS A 470 24.36 -20.41 23.64
CA LYS A 470 24.35 -19.10 24.29
C LYS A 470 23.22 -18.29 23.70
N VAL A 471 22.18 -18.03 24.50
CA VAL A 471 21.04 -17.20 24.09
C VAL A 471 21.35 -15.76 24.46
N VAL A 472 21.25 -14.88 23.48
CA VAL A 472 21.63 -13.47 23.61
C VAL A 472 20.62 -12.58 22.89
N GLU A 473 20.54 -11.34 23.34
CA GLU A 473 19.94 -10.26 22.55
C GLU A 473 20.98 -9.73 21.55
N GLY A 474 20.50 -9.38 20.36
CA GLY A 474 21.30 -8.72 19.33
C GLY A 474 20.78 -7.33 19.05
N GLY A 475 21.67 -6.36 18.87
CA GLY A 475 21.35 -5.04 18.33
C GLY A 475 21.62 -5.01 16.82
N ARG A 476 20.67 -4.47 16.05
CA ARG A 476 20.89 -4.14 14.63
C ARG A 476 21.87 -2.96 14.53
N HIS A 477 22.90 -3.10 13.70
CA HIS A 477 23.82 -2.01 13.38
C HIS A 477 24.13 -1.94 11.88
N ILE A 478 24.20 -0.73 11.33
CA ILE A 478 24.64 -0.51 9.96
C ILE A 478 26.09 -0.03 10.00
N LYS A 479 27.01 -0.88 9.55
CA LYS A 479 28.42 -0.52 9.44
C LYS A 479 28.66 0.17 8.10
N VAL A 480 29.22 1.36 8.16
CA VAL A 480 29.58 2.17 6.99
C VAL A 480 31.10 2.11 6.82
N THR A 481 31.54 1.61 5.67
CA THR A 481 32.96 1.51 5.30
C THR A 481 33.24 2.51 4.19
N LYS A 482 34.03 3.54 4.52
CA LYS A 482 34.49 4.51 3.53
C LYS A 482 35.57 3.87 2.65
N PRO A 483 35.51 4.03 1.32
CA PRO A 483 36.56 3.55 0.44
C PRO A 483 37.88 4.29 0.71
N GLU A 484 39.01 3.62 0.50
CA GLU A 484 40.34 4.24 0.68
C GLU A 484 40.55 5.31 -0.41
N PRO A 485 40.97 6.53 -0.06
CA PRO A 485 41.21 7.56 -1.06
C PRO A 485 42.26 7.09 -2.06
N LYS A 486 41.91 7.04 -3.36
CA LYS A 486 42.88 6.75 -4.43
C LYS A 486 44.11 7.66 -4.27
N ALA A 487 45.29 7.04 -4.20
CA ALA A 487 46.55 7.78 -4.16
C ALA A 487 46.67 8.66 -5.40
N LYS A 488 46.85 9.98 -5.23
CA LYS A 488 47.12 10.90 -6.33
C LYS A 488 48.37 10.42 -7.06
N GLN A 489 48.23 10.05 -8.34
CA GLN A 489 49.38 9.81 -9.20
C GLN A 489 50.16 11.14 -9.34
N PRO A 490 51.51 11.13 -9.36
CA PRO A 490 52.28 12.33 -9.61
C PRO A 490 51.95 12.85 -11.01
N VAL A 491 51.54 14.11 -11.10
CA VAL A 491 51.35 14.79 -12.38
C VAL A 491 52.73 14.97 -13.01
N GLU A 492 53.04 14.23 -14.08
CA GLU A 492 54.15 14.59 -14.96
C GLU A 492 53.75 15.87 -15.71
N ASN A 493 54.58 16.91 -15.60
CA ASN A 493 54.42 18.15 -16.35
C ASN A 493 54.55 17.87 -17.86
N GLY A 494 53.42 17.74 -18.54
CA GLY A 494 53.30 17.78 -19.98
C GLY A 494 52.13 18.69 -20.33
N ASP A 495 52.44 19.79 -21.02
CA ASP A 495 51.47 20.77 -21.53
C ASP A 495 50.46 20.07 -22.45
N ASP A 496 49.21 19.96 -22.02
CA ASP A 496 48.04 19.88 -22.91
C ASP A 496 46.79 20.32 -22.13
N GLU A 497 46.28 21.50 -22.48
CA GLU A 497 44.99 22.01 -22.01
C GLU A 497 43.87 21.13 -22.58
N SER A 498 43.33 20.25 -21.75
CA SER A 498 41.98 19.72 -21.93
C SER A 498 41.24 19.77 -20.59
N ASP A 499 40.31 20.71 -20.48
CA ASP A 499 39.32 20.81 -19.41
C ASP A 499 38.32 19.64 -19.51
N PHE A 500 38.78 18.42 -19.22
CA PHE A 500 37.89 17.35 -18.80
C PHE A 500 37.67 17.51 -17.29
N ASP A 501 36.52 18.10 -16.96
CA ASP A 501 35.91 18.07 -15.64
C ASP A 501 35.71 16.59 -15.27
N ASP A 502 36.72 16.02 -14.61
CA ASP A 502 36.71 14.67 -14.04
C ASP A 502 35.65 14.72 -12.93
N SER A 503 34.43 14.33 -13.29
CA SER A 503 33.31 14.29 -12.38
C SER A 503 33.75 13.53 -11.14
N ASP A 504 33.71 14.20 -9.99
CA ASP A 504 33.84 13.60 -8.67
C ASP A 504 32.77 12.50 -8.53
N GLU A 505 33.05 11.30 -9.04
CA GLU A 505 32.40 10.06 -8.62
C GLU A 505 32.86 9.87 -7.16
N GLU A 506 32.14 10.50 -6.23
CA GLU A 506 32.27 10.20 -4.80
C GLU A 506 32.12 8.69 -4.66
N GLU A 507 33.23 7.99 -4.40
CA GLU A 507 33.23 6.53 -4.28
C GLU A 507 32.19 6.14 -3.21
N GLU A 508 31.14 5.43 -3.64
CA GLU A 508 29.97 5.16 -2.80
C GLU A 508 30.38 4.47 -1.48
N GLU A 509 29.96 5.05 -0.36
CA GLU A 509 30.17 4.47 0.96
C GLU A 509 29.52 3.08 1.02
N LYS A 510 30.31 2.02 1.26
CA LYS A 510 29.77 0.66 1.39
C LYS A 510 29.07 0.51 2.74
N ARG A 511 27.79 0.17 2.72
CA ARG A 511 26.96 -0.03 3.92
C ARG A 511 26.61 -1.49 4.06
N GLU A 512 26.78 -2.05 5.26
CA GLU A 512 26.46 -3.45 5.55
C GLU A 512 25.67 -3.58 6.85
N LYS A 513 24.68 -4.46 6.86
CA LYS A 513 23.90 -4.81 8.05
C LYS A 513 24.66 -5.85 8.87
N VAL A 514 24.97 -5.52 10.12
CA VAL A 514 25.68 -6.41 11.06
C VAL A 514 24.95 -6.51 12.39
N TRP A 515 25.13 -7.65 13.06
CA TRP A 515 24.60 -7.88 14.40
C TRP A 515 25.66 -7.54 15.44
N LYS A 516 25.32 -6.67 16.39
CA LYS A 516 26.12 -6.44 17.58
C LYS A 516 25.51 -7.20 18.74
N LEU A 517 26.26 -8.13 19.31
CA LEU A 517 25.82 -8.85 20.50
C LEU A 517 25.65 -7.88 21.67
N ASP A 518 24.55 -8.03 22.41
CA ASP A 518 24.25 -7.22 23.59
C ASP A 518 24.18 -8.12 24.84
N THR A 519 23.00 -8.23 25.48
CA THR A 519 22.85 -8.95 26.75
C THR A 519 22.79 -10.47 26.54
N GLN A 520 23.59 -11.23 27.32
CA GLN A 520 23.42 -12.68 27.43
C GLN A 520 22.24 -13.01 28.34
N LEU A 521 21.25 -13.70 27.80
CA LEU A 521 20.02 -14.05 28.52
C LEU A 521 20.12 -15.41 29.22
N ALA A 522 20.68 -16.41 28.54
CA ALA A 522 20.80 -17.75 29.08
C ALA A 522 21.95 -18.52 28.44
N GLU A 523 22.41 -19.56 29.14
CA GLU A 523 23.41 -20.50 28.65
C GLU A 523 22.98 -21.93 28.96
N ALA A 524 23.17 -22.81 27.99
CA ALA A 524 22.51 -24.10 27.96
C ALA A 524 23.43 -25.12 27.27
N ALA A 525 23.56 -26.34 27.80
CA ALA A 525 24.41 -27.37 27.21
C ALA A 525 23.62 -28.64 26.87
N ILE A 526 23.71 -29.10 25.62
CA ILE A 526 23.15 -30.38 25.16
C ILE A 526 24.28 -31.37 25.03
N LYS A 527 24.25 -32.44 25.83
CA LYS A 527 25.34 -33.42 25.87
C LYS A 527 25.13 -34.55 24.88
N GLY A 528 26.24 -35.05 24.31
CA GLY A 528 26.26 -36.29 23.54
C GLY A 528 25.47 -36.27 22.23
N VAL A 529 25.41 -35.12 21.55
CA VAL A 529 24.77 -34.99 20.24
C VAL A 529 25.51 -35.87 19.22
N LYS A 530 24.77 -36.62 18.41
CA LYS A 530 25.37 -37.52 17.42
C LYS A 530 26.17 -36.73 16.37
N LYS A 531 27.16 -37.41 15.78
CA LYS A 531 27.91 -36.87 14.64
C LYS A 531 26.96 -36.49 13.50
N GLY A 532 26.99 -35.22 13.07
CA GLY A 532 26.07 -34.70 12.05
C GLY A 532 24.63 -34.44 12.56
N GLY A 533 24.40 -34.55 13.87
CA GLY A 533 23.13 -34.21 14.51
C GLY A 533 22.81 -32.72 14.44
N LYS A 534 21.56 -32.38 14.73
CA LYS A 534 21.08 -31.01 14.84
C LYS A 534 20.48 -30.78 16.22
N VAL A 535 20.63 -29.57 16.73
CA VAL A 535 20.03 -29.12 17.98
C VAL A 535 18.86 -28.21 17.64
N GLU A 536 17.67 -28.59 18.08
CA GLU A 536 16.48 -27.77 18.03
C GLU A 536 16.52 -26.79 19.20
N VAL A 537 16.41 -25.49 18.90
CA VAL A 537 16.31 -24.43 19.90
C VAL A 537 15.00 -23.70 19.68
N THR A 538 14.17 -23.66 20.72
CA THR A 538 12.89 -22.96 20.73
C THR A 538 12.95 -21.85 21.77
N ILE A 539 12.60 -20.63 21.34
CA ILE A 539 12.43 -19.47 22.20
C ILE A 539 10.94 -19.13 22.24
N ASN A 540 10.43 -18.98 23.45
CA ASN A 540 9.04 -18.63 23.72
C ASN A 540 9.00 -17.38 24.60
N VAL A 541 8.51 -16.27 24.06
CA VAL A 541 8.27 -15.02 24.79
C VAL A 541 6.81 -14.98 25.19
N ALA A 542 6.53 -14.87 26.48
CA ALA A 542 5.17 -14.76 27.00
C ALA A 542 4.66 -13.32 26.97
N ALA A 543 3.36 -13.10 27.22
CA ALA A 543 2.73 -11.79 27.17
C ALA A 543 3.31 -10.79 28.20
N ASP A 544 3.89 -11.28 29.30
CA ASP A 544 4.60 -10.48 30.29
C ASP A 544 6.05 -10.16 29.89
N LEU A 545 6.50 -10.65 28.73
CA LEU A 545 7.87 -10.63 28.19
C LEU A 545 8.85 -11.61 28.87
N SER A 546 8.37 -12.52 29.72
CA SER A 546 9.22 -13.61 30.21
C SER A 546 9.66 -14.53 29.07
N VAL A 547 10.92 -14.96 29.08
CA VAL A 547 11.53 -15.74 28.02
C VAL A 547 11.77 -17.17 28.49
N THR A 548 11.15 -18.14 27.82
CA THR A 548 11.44 -19.56 28.01
C THR A 548 12.27 -20.08 26.84
N VAL A 549 13.42 -20.67 27.16
CA VAL A 549 14.29 -21.33 26.18
C VAL A 549 14.20 -22.83 26.39
N THR A 550 13.94 -23.57 25.32
CA THR A 550 14.09 -25.03 25.31
C THR A 550 15.06 -25.45 24.22
N ALA A 551 15.93 -26.41 24.53
CA ALA A 551 16.81 -26.99 23.53
C ALA A 551 16.92 -28.51 23.65
N ARG A 552 17.06 -29.20 22.52
CA ARG A 552 17.18 -30.66 22.46
C ARG A 552 17.83 -31.14 21.17
N GLU A 553 18.36 -32.36 21.16
CA GLU A 553 18.75 -33.02 19.91
C GLU A 553 17.50 -33.40 19.10
N VAL A 554 17.51 -33.12 17.79
CA VAL A 554 16.41 -33.50 16.90
C VAL A 554 16.26 -35.03 16.88
N GLY A 555 15.08 -35.53 17.28
CA GLY A 555 14.80 -36.97 17.41
C GLY A 555 15.34 -37.62 18.70
N GLY A 556 15.94 -36.84 19.61
CA GLY A 556 16.39 -37.30 20.92
C GLY A 556 15.28 -37.34 21.98
N LYS A 557 15.46 -38.16 23.02
CA LYS A 557 14.48 -38.33 24.14
C LYS A 557 14.67 -37.34 25.30
N GLY A 558 15.63 -36.42 25.23
CA GLY A 558 15.96 -35.47 26.31
C GLY A 558 16.19 -34.05 25.81
N GLY A 559 16.00 -33.07 26.69
CA GLY A 559 16.17 -31.65 26.41
C GLY A 559 16.28 -30.83 27.69
N ILE A 560 16.71 -29.58 27.55
CA ILE A 560 16.81 -28.61 28.64
C ILE A 560 15.74 -27.53 28.47
N ARG A 561 15.29 -26.97 29.60
CA ARG A 561 14.35 -25.86 29.65
C ARG A 561 14.81 -24.87 30.71
N GLY A 562 14.92 -23.60 30.33
CA GLY A 562 15.19 -22.47 31.22
C GLY A 562 14.11 -21.41 31.06
N THR A 563 13.81 -20.69 32.13
CA THR A 563 12.87 -19.55 32.12
C THR A 563 13.55 -18.34 32.72
N ILE A 564 13.48 -17.22 32.01
CA ILE A 564 13.99 -15.91 32.39
C ILE A 564 12.76 -15.05 32.68
N SER A 565 12.61 -14.60 33.92
CA SER A 565 11.57 -13.65 34.29
C SER A 565 11.82 -12.30 33.63
N ALA A 566 10.74 -11.57 33.33
CA ALA A 566 10.77 -10.26 32.67
C ALA A 566 11.55 -9.20 33.42
#